data_AF-A0A442U284-F1
#
_entry.id   AF-A0A442U284-F1
#
_cell.length_a   1.000
_cell.length_b   1.000
_cell.length_c   1.000
_cell.angle_alpha   90.00
_cell.angle_beta   90.00
_cell.angle_gamma   90.00
#
_symmetry.space_group_name_H-M   'P 1'
#
loop_
_entity.id
_entity.type
_entity.pdbx_description
1 polymer ?
#
loop_
_entity_poly.entity_id
_entity_poly.type
_entity_poly.pdbx_seq_one_letter_code
_entity_poly.pdbx_strand_id
1 'polypeptide(L)'
;MTSTGAPLRIAVMLSRSSEAGNVGLEQFLGVYYALQDAGAEVLVASMCGGYPWPTRFTRLGAEADELARRFQADRRARDDLANTLRFGELFEEDFHGGFCVGEPGALWRDADRNSAAALIAQFLQAGKPIALLPSLLDILPKGAGDGLLILGDGAWPPSAAVAALLAAATRQFEIRRLGHET
;
A
#
# COMPACT_ATOMS: atom_id res chain seq x y z
N MET A 1 17.52 14.32 17.49
CA MET A 1 18.01 14.97 16.25
C MET A 1 17.14 14.49 15.11
N THR A 2 16.06 15.21 14.80
CA THR A 2 15.15 14.85 13.71
C THR A 2 15.80 15.22 12.39
N SER A 3 16.26 14.22 11.64
CA SER A 3 16.64 14.40 10.24
C SER A 3 15.44 15.01 9.52
N THR A 4 15.57 16.26 9.10
CA THR A 4 14.52 16.99 8.36
C THR A 4 14.66 16.57 6.88
N GLY A 5 14.36 15.30 6.61
CA GLY A 5 14.18 14.79 5.25
C GLY A 5 12.73 14.98 4.80
N ALA A 6 12.51 15.13 3.50
CA ALA A 6 11.16 15.07 2.94
C ALA A 6 10.49 13.74 3.34
N PRO A 7 9.19 13.72 3.64
CA PRO A 7 8.50 12.51 4.06
C PRO A 7 8.55 11.45 2.95
N LEU A 8 8.61 10.18 3.33
CA LEU A 8 8.47 9.08 2.39
C LEU A 8 7.05 9.08 1.82
N ARG A 9 6.94 9.22 0.51
CA ARG A 9 5.69 9.06 -0.25
C ARG A 9 5.46 7.58 -0.55
N ILE A 10 4.33 7.04 -0.11
CA ILE A 10 3.95 5.62 -0.26
C ILE A 10 2.61 5.50 -0.98
N ALA A 11 2.57 4.65 -2.02
CA ALA A 11 1.34 4.30 -2.72
C ALA A 11 0.61 3.16 -2.01
N VAL A 12 -0.63 3.37 -1.58
CA VAL A 12 -1.49 2.33 -1.01
C VAL A 12 -2.50 1.87 -2.07
N MET A 13 -2.38 0.63 -2.51
CA MET A 13 -3.21 0.01 -3.53
C MET A 13 -4.29 -0.85 -2.87
N LEU A 14 -5.56 -0.53 -3.12
CA LEU A 14 -6.71 -1.30 -2.65
C LEU A 14 -7.19 -2.22 -3.76
N SER A 15 -6.83 -3.49 -3.65
CA SER A 15 -7.26 -4.53 -4.59
C SER A 15 -8.45 -5.32 -4.06
N ARG A 16 -9.12 -6.07 -4.93
CA ARG A 16 -10.22 -6.94 -4.51
C ARG A 16 -9.68 -7.97 -3.51
N SER A 17 -10.37 -8.10 -2.38
CA SER A 17 -10.28 -9.29 -1.53
C SER A 17 -11.45 -10.21 -1.88
N SER A 18 -11.21 -11.52 -1.90
CA SER A 18 -12.28 -12.52 -1.98
C SER A 18 -13.23 -12.45 -0.77
N GLU A 19 -12.79 -11.85 0.33
CA GLU A 19 -13.63 -11.49 1.47
C GLU A 19 -14.30 -10.13 1.28
N ALA A 20 -15.59 -10.15 0.95
CA ALA A 20 -16.44 -8.97 0.98
C ALA A 20 -16.81 -8.64 2.44
N GLY A 21 -16.21 -7.61 3.05
CA GLY A 21 -16.59 -7.20 4.41
C GLY A 21 -15.66 -6.21 5.10
N ASN A 22 -15.92 -5.99 6.40
CA ASN A 22 -15.18 -5.09 7.29
C ASN A 22 -13.68 -5.39 7.37
N VAL A 23 -13.26 -6.63 7.11
CA VAL A 23 -11.85 -7.06 7.11
C VAL A 23 -10.99 -6.21 6.15
N GLY A 24 -11.52 -5.87 4.97
CA GLY A 24 -10.81 -5.01 4.01
C GLY A 24 -10.62 -3.57 4.51
N LEU A 25 -11.62 -3.02 5.22
CA LEU A 25 -11.50 -1.69 5.84
C LEU A 25 -10.58 -1.73 7.06
N GLU A 26 -10.66 -2.75 7.90
CA GLU A 26 -9.80 -2.93 9.09
C GLU A 26 -8.32 -2.99 8.69
N GLN A 27 -8.00 -3.80 7.69
CA GLN A 27 -6.63 -3.91 7.16
C GLN A 27 -6.16 -2.59 6.55
N PHE A 28 -7.00 -1.92 5.75
CA PHE A 28 -6.68 -0.61 5.22
C PHE A 28 -6.39 0.40 6.33
N LEU A 29 -7.25 0.51 7.34
CA LEU A 29 -7.05 1.46 8.44
C LEU A 29 -5.79 1.15 9.24
N GLY A 30 -5.49 -0.14 9.47
CA GLY A 30 -4.25 -0.56 10.11
C GLY A 30 -3.01 -0.11 9.34
N VAL A 31 -3.00 -0.30 8.01
CA VAL A 31 -1.89 0.14 7.14
C VAL A 31 -1.81 1.66 7.06
N TYR A 32 -2.94 2.31 6.77
CA TYR A 32 -3.03 3.75 6.56
C TYR A 32 -2.58 4.52 7.81
N TYR A 33 -3.08 4.15 8.99
CA TYR A 33 -2.68 4.82 10.22
C TYR A 33 -1.26 4.48 10.66
N ALA A 34 -0.78 3.25 10.47
CA ALA A 34 0.62 2.95 10.74
C ALA A 34 1.58 3.76 9.86
N LEU A 35 1.23 4.00 8.58
CA LEU A 35 2.01 4.85 7.69
C LEU A 35 1.98 6.32 8.12
N GLN A 36 0.79 6.86 8.43
CA GLN A 36 0.66 8.23 8.91
C GLN A 36 1.39 8.47 10.22
N ASP A 37 1.27 7.55 11.18
CA ASP A 37 1.91 7.65 12.49
C ASP A 37 3.44 7.58 12.38
N ALA A 38 3.96 6.96 11.31
CA ALA A 38 5.37 6.96 10.95
C ALA A 38 5.81 8.21 10.14
N GLY A 39 4.90 9.14 9.84
CA GLY A 39 5.19 10.38 9.11
C GLY A 39 5.28 10.24 7.58
N ALA A 40 4.81 9.14 7.02
CA ALA A 40 4.75 8.96 5.57
C ALA A 40 3.61 9.77 4.94
N GLU A 41 3.84 10.26 3.72
CA GLU A 41 2.78 10.78 2.87
C GLU A 41 2.12 9.60 2.14
N VAL A 42 0.80 9.48 2.26
CA VAL A 42 0.04 8.34 1.73
C VAL A 42 -0.85 8.82 0.58
N LEU A 43 -0.77 8.16 -0.57
CA LEU A 43 -1.77 8.26 -1.63
C LEU A 43 -2.47 6.93 -1.80
N VAL A 44 -3.80 6.95 -1.91
CA VAL A 44 -4.63 5.74 -1.99
C VAL A 44 -5.16 5.58 -3.42
N ALA A 45 -5.07 4.36 -3.95
CA ALA A 45 -5.50 4.00 -5.29
C ALA A 45 -6.37 2.74 -5.30
N SER A 46 -7.28 2.65 -6.26
CA SER A 46 -8.10 1.46 -6.52
C SER A 46 -8.32 1.27 -8.03
N MET A 47 -8.85 0.12 -8.44
CA MET A 47 -9.01 -0.20 -9.87
C MET A 47 -9.87 0.82 -10.63
N CYS A 48 -10.95 1.32 -10.01
CA CYS A 48 -11.88 2.25 -10.66
C CYS A 48 -11.71 3.70 -10.21
N GLY A 49 -10.86 3.95 -9.22
CA GLY A 49 -10.83 5.22 -8.49
C GLY A 49 -12.11 5.45 -7.67
N GLY A 50 -12.17 6.56 -6.93
CA GLY A 50 -13.27 6.84 -6.02
C GLY A 50 -13.34 5.84 -4.87
N TYR A 51 -14.53 5.62 -4.32
CA TYR A 51 -14.68 4.69 -3.21
C TYR A 51 -14.50 3.23 -3.69
N PRO A 52 -13.59 2.44 -3.11
CA PRO A 52 -13.10 1.19 -3.70
C PRO A 52 -14.05 -0.01 -3.56
N TRP A 53 -15.08 0.08 -2.72
CA TRP A 53 -16.03 -1.00 -2.46
C TRP A 53 -17.46 -0.64 -2.91
N PRO A 54 -18.30 -1.62 -3.28
CA PRO A 54 -19.66 -1.35 -3.78
C PRO A 54 -20.57 -0.70 -2.73
N THR A 55 -20.26 -0.84 -1.44
CA THR A 55 -21.04 -0.25 -0.33
C THR A 55 -20.11 0.43 0.67
N ARG A 56 -20.56 1.57 1.21
CA ARG A 56 -19.85 2.23 2.31
C ARG A 56 -20.01 1.41 3.59
N PHE A 57 -18.90 1.13 4.26
CA PHE A 57 -18.95 0.46 5.55
C PHE A 57 -19.51 1.41 6.60
N THR A 58 -20.44 0.92 7.42
CA THR A 58 -21.12 1.73 8.44
C THR A 58 -20.61 1.46 9.85
N ARG A 59 -19.94 0.32 10.08
CA ARG A 59 -19.32 -0.08 11.34
C ARG A 59 -18.19 -1.08 11.08
N LEU A 60 -17.16 -1.05 11.93
CA LEU A 60 -16.10 -2.06 11.97
C LEU A 60 -16.43 -3.11 13.05
N GLY A 61 -15.75 -4.27 13.05
CA GLY A 61 -15.93 -5.30 14.07
C GLY A 61 -15.54 -4.83 15.47
N ALA A 62 -16.00 -5.54 16.51
CA ALA A 62 -15.82 -5.13 17.92
C ALA A 62 -14.35 -5.07 18.39
N GLU A 63 -13.41 -5.74 17.72
CA GLU A 63 -11.97 -5.62 18.01
C GLU A 63 -11.31 -4.38 17.35
N ALA A 64 -11.99 -3.73 16.40
CA ALA A 64 -11.48 -2.59 15.63
C ALA A 64 -11.96 -1.22 16.16
N ASP A 65 -12.46 -1.18 17.39
CA ASP A 65 -13.18 -0.06 17.99
C ASP A 65 -12.39 1.25 18.00
N GLU A 66 -11.06 1.18 18.23
CA GLU A 66 -10.21 2.38 18.26
C GLU A 66 -9.92 2.93 16.86
N LEU A 67 -9.55 2.08 15.90
CA LEU A 67 -9.35 2.49 14.51
C LEU A 67 -10.66 3.01 13.91
N ALA A 68 -11.79 2.44 14.29
CA ALA A 68 -13.12 2.90 13.90
C ALA A 68 -13.44 4.29 14.42
N ARG A 69 -13.20 4.54 15.71
CA ARG A 69 -13.38 5.87 16.32
C ARG A 69 -12.47 6.90 15.66
N ARG A 70 -11.18 6.57 15.49
CA ARG A 70 -10.22 7.42 14.79
C ARG A 70 -10.70 7.74 13.37
N PHE A 71 -11.11 6.73 12.60
CA PHE A 71 -11.58 6.89 11.23
C PHE A 71 -12.86 7.74 11.12
N GLN A 72 -13.81 7.57 12.04
CA GLN A 72 -15.02 8.40 12.07
C GLN A 72 -14.67 9.87 12.32
N ALA A 73 -13.74 10.15 13.23
CA ALA A 73 -13.30 11.50 13.55
C ALA A 73 -12.39 12.10 12.46
N ASP A 74 -11.64 11.27 11.73
CA ASP A 74 -10.66 11.69 10.74
C ASP A 74 -11.31 11.95 9.38
N ARG A 75 -11.55 13.23 9.09
CA ARG A 75 -12.09 13.65 7.79
C ARG A 75 -11.13 13.35 6.65
N ARG A 76 -9.82 13.48 6.86
CA ARG A 76 -8.83 13.27 5.80
C ARG A 76 -8.81 11.81 5.37
N ALA A 77 -8.76 10.87 6.32
CA ALA A 77 -8.81 9.45 6.02
C ALA A 77 -10.08 9.06 5.23
N ARG A 78 -11.23 9.65 5.61
CA ARG A 78 -12.49 9.42 4.91
C ARG A 78 -12.49 10.01 3.49
N ASP A 79 -11.90 11.18 3.31
CA ASP A 79 -11.80 11.84 2.00
C ASP A 79 -10.80 11.09 1.09
N ASP A 80 -9.65 10.67 1.61
CA ASP A 80 -8.65 9.86 0.90
C ASP A 80 -9.24 8.51 0.44
N LEU A 81 -10.05 7.86 1.30
CA LEU A 81 -10.73 6.62 0.94
C LEU A 81 -11.89 6.83 -0.04
N ALA A 82 -12.60 7.96 0.03
CA ALA A 82 -13.72 8.27 -0.86
C ALA A 82 -13.26 8.70 -2.26
N ASN A 83 -12.05 9.22 -2.38
CA ASN A 83 -11.52 9.82 -3.61
C ASN A 83 -10.20 9.15 -4.02
N THR A 84 -10.13 7.82 -4.01
CA THR A 84 -8.90 7.14 -4.44
C THR A 84 -8.61 7.44 -5.90
N LEU A 85 -7.33 7.47 -6.26
CA LEU A 85 -6.91 7.48 -7.66
C LEU A 85 -7.19 6.12 -8.32
N ARG A 86 -7.15 6.08 -9.65
CA ARG A 86 -7.07 4.86 -10.44
C ARG A 86 -5.64 4.34 -10.44
N PHE A 87 -5.44 3.03 -10.58
CA PHE A 87 -4.08 2.47 -10.69
C PHE A 87 -3.29 3.09 -11.85
N GLY A 88 -3.93 3.33 -13.00
CA GLY A 88 -3.30 3.99 -14.15
C GLY A 88 -2.98 5.48 -13.97
N GLU A 89 -3.32 6.10 -12.83
CA GLU A 89 -3.00 7.48 -12.50
C GLU A 89 -1.79 7.59 -11.55
N LEU A 90 -1.21 6.45 -11.14
CA LEU A 90 0.00 6.40 -10.32
C LEU A 90 1.20 6.09 -11.20
N PHE A 91 2.27 6.86 -10.98
CA PHE A 91 3.57 6.65 -11.61
C PHE A 91 4.56 6.28 -10.53
N GLU A 92 5.30 5.19 -10.70
CA GLU A 92 6.12 4.66 -9.62
C GLU A 92 7.19 5.66 -9.20
N GLU A 93 7.73 6.48 -10.10
CA GLU A 93 8.74 7.52 -9.85
C GLU A 93 8.37 8.47 -8.70
N ASP A 94 7.08 8.76 -8.51
CA ASP A 94 6.58 9.70 -7.50
C ASP A 94 6.64 9.16 -6.06
N PHE A 95 6.93 7.87 -5.91
CA PHE A 95 6.85 7.16 -4.64
C PHE A 95 8.18 6.53 -4.25
N HIS A 96 8.36 6.26 -2.96
CA HIS A 96 9.53 5.56 -2.43
C HIS A 96 9.27 4.05 -2.24
N GLY A 97 8.01 3.63 -2.32
CA GLY A 97 7.56 2.25 -2.17
C GLY A 97 6.04 2.19 -2.25
N GLY A 98 5.48 0.98 -2.16
CA GLY A 98 4.04 0.79 -2.18
C GLY A 98 3.57 -0.31 -1.23
N PHE A 99 2.26 -0.32 -0.98
CA PHE A 99 1.60 -1.27 -0.10
C PHE A 99 0.29 -1.71 -0.76
N CYS A 100 0.11 -3.00 -1.02
CA CYS A 100 -1.14 -3.55 -1.51
C CYS A 100 -1.95 -4.16 -0.37
N VAL A 101 -3.19 -3.72 -0.22
CA VAL A 101 -4.18 -4.35 0.66
C VAL A 101 -5.13 -5.16 -0.21
N GLY A 102 -5.25 -6.46 0.09
CA GLY A 102 -6.02 -7.43 -0.70
C GLY A 102 -5.20 -8.19 -1.73
N GLU A 103 -5.89 -8.90 -2.63
CA GLU A 103 -5.28 -9.81 -3.60
C GLU A 103 -4.99 -9.05 -4.91
N PRO A 104 -3.71 -8.84 -5.29
CA PRO A 104 -3.39 -8.11 -6.52
C PRO A 104 -3.60 -8.93 -7.79
N GLY A 105 -3.88 -10.24 -7.67
CA GLY A 105 -3.93 -11.20 -8.77
C GLY A 105 -2.56 -11.79 -9.11
N ALA A 106 -2.43 -12.37 -10.30
CA ALA A 106 -1.16 -12.95 -10.76
C ALA A 106 -0.23 -11.85 -11.30
N LEU A 107 0.96 -11.72 -10.74
CA LEU A 107 2.00 -10.86 -11.31
C LEU A 107 2.49 -11.43 -12.64
N TRP A 108 3.04 -10.54 -13.47
CA TRP A 108 3.78 -10.89 -14.71
C TRP A 108 3.00 -11.61 -15.81
N ARG A 109 1.72 -11.92 -15.62
CA ARG A 109 0.80 -12.28 -16.72
C ARG A 109 0.34 -11.00 -17.41
N ASP A 110 -0.04 -11.09 -18.70
CA ASP A 110 -0.60 -9.97 -19.48
C ASP A 110 -1.75 -9.32 -18.71
N ALA A 111 -1.38 -8.29 -17.95
CA ALA A 111 -2.26 -7.61 -17.04
C ALA A 111 -2.62 -6.28 -17.68
N ASP A 112 -3.90 -5.94 -17.63
CA ASP A 112 -4.36 -4.59 -17.89
C ASP A 112 -3.48 -3.61 -17.10
N ARG A 113 -2.99 -2.55 -17.76
CA ARG A 113 -2.20 -1.49 -17.10
C ARG A 113 -2.95 -0.89 -15.91
N ASN A 114 -4.28 -0.99 -15.89
CA ASN A 114 -5.12 -0.56 -14.79
C ASN A 114 -5.35 -1.65 -13.71
N SER A 115 -4.35 -2.49 -13.43
CA SER A 115 -4.40 -3.52 -12.38
C SER A 115 -3.35 -3.33 -11.30
N ALA A 116 -3.65 -3.79 -10.08
CA ALA A 116 -2.69 -3.78 -8.97
C ALA A 116 -1.43 -4.59 -9.32
N ALA A 117 -1.57 -5.74 -10.00
CA ALA A 117 -0.45 -6.54 -10.47
C ALA A 117 0.49 -5.76 -11.41
N ALA A 118 -0.05 -4.99 -12.36
CA ALA A 118 0.76 -4.18 -13.27
C ALA A 118 1.52 -3.07 -12.52
N LEU A 119 0.85 -2.39 -11.57
CA LEU A 119 1.49 -1.34 -10.78
C LEU A 119 2.57 -1.92 -9.85
N ILE A 120 2.30 -3.04 -9.17
CA ILE A 120 3.31 -3.73 -8.35
C ILE A 120 4.51 -4.13 -9.19
N ALA A 121 4.28 -4.68 -10.39
CA ALA A 121 5.35 -5.03 -11.31
C ALA A 121 6.21 -3.81 -11.71
N GLN A 122 5.61 -2.64 -11.92
CA GLN A 122 6.35 -1.40 -12.20
C GLN A 122 7.22 -0.97 -11.02
N PHE A 123 6.68 -0.96 -9.80
CA PHE A 123 7.46 -0.65 -8.60
C PHE A 123 8.65 -1.60 -8.45
N LEU A 124 8.41 -2.91 -8.60
CA LEU A 124 9.44 -3.94 -8.52
C LEU A 124 10.52 -3.77 -9.61
N GLN A 125 10.14 -3.46 -10.86
CA GLN A 125 11.09 -3.16 -11.93
C GLN A 125 11.88 -1.87 -11.68
N ALA A 126 11.25 -0.88 -11.07
CA ALA A 126 11.91 0.33 -10.60
C ALA A 126 12.70 0.10 -9.30
N GLY A 127 12.89 -1.16 -8.87
CA GLY A 127 13.62 -1.56 -7.67
C GLY A 127 12.93 -1.20 -6.35
N LYS A 128 11.74 -0.60 -6.35
CA LYS A 128 11.10 -0.05 -5.15
C LYS A 128 10.46 -1.17 -4.31
N PRO A 129 10.48 -1.06 -2.97
CA PRO A 129 9.88 -2.07 -2.12
C PRO A 129 8.35 -2.02 -2.18
N ILE A 130 7.75 -3.20 -2.15
CA ILE A 130 6.30 -3.40 -2.08
C ILE A 130 5.96 -4.34 -0.95
N ALA A 131 4.99 -3.99 -0.12
CA ALA A 131 4.40 -4.87 0.88
C ALA A 131 2.97 -5.30 0.50
N LEU A 132 2.54 -6.49 0.93
CA LEU A 132 1.19 -7.02 0.68
C LEU A 132 0.56 -7.66 1.92
N LEU A 133 -0.74 -7.45 2.12
CA LEU A 133 -1.54 -8.04 3.20
C LEU A 133 -3.03 -8.17 2.81
N PRO A 134 -3.72 -9.29 3.11
CA PRO A 134 -3.21 -10.64 3.33
C PRO A 134 -2.85 -11.31 2.00
N SER A 135 -1.88 -12.23 2.02
CA SER A 135 -1.29 -12.76 0.79
C SER A 135 -2.02 -13.99 0.22
N LEU A 136 -2.54 -13.84 -1.01
CA LEU A 136 -2.56 -14.89 -2.03
C LEU A 136 -2.06 -14.26 -3.35
N LEU A 137 -0.75 -14.36 -3.58
CA LEU A 137 -0.07 -13.78 -4.73
C LEU A 137 0.66 -14.85 -5.54
N ASP A 138 0.39 -14.90 -6.84
CA ASP A 138 1.16 -15.69 -7.78
C ASP A 138 2.28 -14.81 -8.38
N ILE A 139 3.54 -15.11 -8.01
CA ILE A 139 4.74 -14.32 -8.34
C ILE A 139 5.57 -14.90 -9.49
N LEU A 140 5.18 -16.06 -10.04
CA LEU A 140 5.97 -16.74 -11.05
C LEU A 140 5.77 -16.10 -12.43
N PRO A 141 6.81 -16.09 -13.30
CA PRO A 141 8.15 -16.67 -13.12
C PRO A 141 9.23 -15.70 -12.61
N LYS A 142 8.95 -14.40 -12.50
CA LYS A 142 10.00 -13.37 -12.27
C LYS A 142 10.23 -13.03 -10.79
N GLY A 143 9.48 -13.60 -9.87
CA GLY A 143 9.61 -13.29 -8.44
C GLY A 143 9.40 -11.79 -8.19
N ALA A 144 10.32 -11.20 -7.40
CA ALA A 144 10.29 -9.77 -7.06
C ALA A 144 10.97 -8.84 -8.09
N GLY A 145 11.45 -9.34 -9.23
CA GLY A 145 12.22 -8.53 -10.18
C GLY A 145 13.46 -7.91 -9.53
N ASP A 146 13.69 -6.61 -9.77
CA ASP A 146 14.83 -5.85 -9.21
C ASP A 146 14.53 -5.21 -7.84
N GLY A 147 13.31 -5.41 -7.32
CA GLY A 147 12.81 -4.78 -6.10
C GLY A 147 12.81 -5.71 -4.89
N LEU A 148 12.14 -5.26 -3.84
CA LEU A 148 11.93 -6.05 -2.62
C LEU A 148 10.43 -6.29 -2.42
N LEU A 149 10.05 -7.56 -2.26
CA LEU A 149 8.67 -7.96 -2.00
C LEU A 149 8.53 -8.45 -0.56
N ILE A 150 7.66 -7.79 0.20
CA ILE A 150 7.35 -8.10 1.60
C ILE A 150 5.96 -8.74 1.65
N LEU A 151 5.90 -10.03 1.99
CA LEU A 151 4.65 -10.78 2.08
C LEU A 151 4.31 -11.00 3.55
N GLY A 152 3.19 -10.44 3.99
CA GLY A 152 2.58 -10.78 5.27
C GLY A 152 1.59 -11.93 5.09
N ASP A 153 1.68 -12.93 5.96
CA ASP A 153 0.53 -13.81 6.20
C ASP A 153 -0.53 -13.03 7.00
N GLY A 154 -1.76 -13.54 7.05
CA GLY A 154 -2.84 -12.91 7.81
C GLY A 154 -2.61 -12.80 9.32
N ALA A 155 -1.51 -13.38 9.84
CA ALA A 155 -1.14 -13.28 11.26
C ALA A 155 -0.22 -12.09 11.55
N TRP A 156 0.34 -11.44 10.52
CA TRP A 156 1.23 -10.31 10.71
C TRP A 156 0.43 -9.01 10.95
N PRO A 157 0.71 -8.26 12.05
CA PRO A 157 0.01 -7.01 12.27
C PRO A 157 0.41 -5.99 11.19
N PRO A 158 -0.53 -5.15 10.69
CA PRO A 158 -0.24 -4.15 9.65
C PRO A 158 0.97 -3.26 9.95
N SER A 159 1.17 -2.91 11.22
CA SER A 159 2.30 -2.09 11.67
C SER A 159 3.66 -2.74 11.44
N ALA A 160 3.77 -4.07 11.53
CA ALA A 160 5.03 -4.78 11.28
C ALA A 160 5.40 -4.75 9.79
N ALA A 161 4.42 -4.99 8.90
CA ALA A 161 4.61 -4.89 7.47
C ALA A 161 4.96 -3.45 7.04
N VAL A 162 4.32 -2.45 7.64
CA VAL A 162 4.63 -1.03 7.41
C VAL A 162 6.05 -0.71 7.87
N ALA A 163 6.47 -1.14 9.06
CA ALA A 163 7.82 -0.91 9.55
C ALA A 163 8.88 -1.51 8.61
N ALA A 164 8.65 -2.74 8.14
CA ALA A 164 9.53 -3.40 7.17
C ALA A 164 9.61 -2.64 5.84
N LEU A 165 8.46 -2.19 5.32
CA LEU A 165 8.39 -1.39 4.09
C LEU A 165 9.17 -0.07 4.23
N LEU A 166 8.96 0.68 5.31
CA LEU A 166 9.59 1.97 5.51
C LEU A 166 11.11 1.84 5.72
N ALA A 167 11.56 0.80 6.42
CA ALA A 167 12.98 0.52 6.58
C ALA A 167 13.66 0.24 5.21
N ALA A 168 13.01 -0.58 4.37
CA ALA A 168 13.50 -0.87 3.02
C ALA A 168 13.51 0.39 2.13
N ALA A 169 12.42 1.17 2.14
CA ALA A 169 12.28 2.38 1.33
C ALA A 169 13.32 3.45 1.73
N THR A 170 13.52 3.65 3.02
CA THR A 170 14.54 4.58 3.55
C THR A 170 15.93 4.17 3.07
N ARG A 171 16.30 2.90 3.25
CA ARG A 171 17.62 2.41 2.88
C ARG A 171 17.89 2.55 1.38
N GLN A 172 16.90 2.23 0.56
CA GLN A 172 17.05 2.35 -0.89
C GLN A 172 17.16 3.80 -1.34
N PHE A 173 16.36 4.70 -0.77
CA PHE A 173 16.42 6.12 -1.05
C PHE A 173 17.80 6.70 -0.73
N GLU A 174 18.39 6.34 0.41
CA GLU A 174 19.75 6.72 0.79
C GLU A 174 20.80 6.23 -0.22
N ILE A 175 20.74 4.95 -0.63
CA ILE A 175 21.68 4.37 -1.60
C ILE A 175 21.60 5.12 -2.94
N ARG A 176 20.40 5.42 -3.44
CA ARG A 176 20.20 6.15 -4.69
C ARG A 176 20.73 7.57 -4.61
N ARG A 177 20.50 8.26 -3.50
CA ARG A 177 21.01 9.60 -3.27
C ARG A 177 22.55 9.62 -3.32
N LEU A 178 23.20 8.66 -2.67
CA LEU A 178 24.66 8.56 -2.66
C LEU A 178 25.24 8.21 -4.04
N GLY A 179 24.55 7.39 -4.83
CA GLY A 179 25.00 7.01 -6.18
C GLY A 179 24.89 8.11 -7.24
N HIS A 180 24.14 9.19 -6.99
CA HIS A 180 24.03 10.35 -7.88
C HIS A 180 25.03 11.48 -7.54
N GLU A 181 25.77 11.37 -6.42
CA GLU A 181 26.75 12.37 -5.98
C GLU A 181 28.20 12.03 -6.43
N THR A 182 28.40 10.94 -7.18
CA THR A 182 29.67 10.47 -7.76
C THR A 182 29.65 10.45 -9.27
#